data_AF-X0KF94-F1
#
_entry.id   AF-X0KF94-F1
#
_cell.length_a   1.000
_cell.length_b   1.000
_cell.length_c   1.000
_cell.angle_alpha   90.00
_cell.angle_beta   90.00
_cell.angle_gamma   90.00
#
_symmetry.space_group_name_H-M   'P 1'
#
loop_
_entity.id
_entity.type
_entity.pdbx_description
1 polymer ?
#
loop_
_entity_poly.entity_id
_entity_poly.type
_entity_poly.pdbx_seq_one_letter_code
_entity_poly.pdbx_strand_id
1 'polypeptide(L)'
;MQRRKTLLRTAKLLKAALLAYKEVVYDIHVTKIEHDEDSGTLVLMHTPNRIERHLFPSHLTRIENHKEAALLVNQCTMSISLLGPMTRGLLVGIVSRMDVAIVEIRNPPLPIRFHPPGGIMTDRVFHTIVEATLDSSGERWLIDITGCQYGFRDILLPL
;
A
#
# COMPACT_ATOMS: atom_id res chain seq x y z
N MET A 1 -22.85 9.69 -9.14
CA MET A 1 -22.65 9.28 -7.73
C MET A 1 -22.41 7.77 -7.55
N GLN A 2 -23.21 6.88 -8.15
CA GLN A 2 -23.09 5.43 -7.96
C GLN A 2 -21.75 4.83 -8.43
N ARG A 3 -21.22 5.28 -9.58
CA ARG A 3 -19.91 4.85 -10.09
C ARG A 3 -18.77 5.19 -9.14
N ARG A 4 -18.70 6.42 -8.62
CA ARG A 4 -17.73 6.84 -7.59
C ARG A 4 -17.81 5.96 -6.34
N LYS A 5 -19.02 5.64 -5.86
CA LYS A 5 -19.22 4.73 -4.72
C LYS A 5 -18.71 3.32 -5.01
N THR A 6 -18.94 2.83 -6.23
CA THR A 6 -18.47 1.51 -6.68
C THR A 6 -16.94 1.48 -6.77
N LEU A 7 -16.33 2.54 -7.30
CA LEU A 7 -14.88 2.71 -7.36
C LEU A 7 -14.27 2.68 -5.95
N LEU A 8 -14.83 3.45 -5.00
CA LEU A 8 -14.37 3.47 -3.61
C LEU A 8 -14.51 2.10 -2.94
N ARG A 9 -15.65 1.42 -3.13
CA ARG A 9 -15.88 0.07 -2.56
C ARG A 9 -14.88 -0.93 -3.11
N THR A 10 -14.59 -0.84 -4.41
CA THR A 10 -13.59 -1.69 -5.07
C THR A 10 -12.20 -1.42 -4.51
N ALA A 11 -11.80 -0.15 -4.37
CA ALA A 11 -10.52 0.22 -3.75
C ALA A 11 -10.40 -0.34 -2.31
N LYS A 12 -11.47 -0.23 -1.50
CA LYS A 12 -11.51 -0.79 -0.14
C LYS A 12 -11.33 -2.31 -0.13
N LEU A 13 -12.05 -3.00 -1.01
CA LEU A 13 -11.96 -4.46 -1.15
C LEU A 13 -10.54 -4.89 -1.55
N LEU A 14 -9.94 -4.20 -2.52
CA LEU A 14 -8.58 -4.48 -2.99
C LEU A 14 -7.53 -4.26 -1.90
N LYS A 15 -7.64 -3.16 -1.13
CA LYS A 15 -6.77 -2.92 0.04
C LYS A 15 -6.92 -4.04 1.07
N ALA A 16 -8.15 -4.41 1.43
CA ALA A 16 -8.42 -5.47 2.39
C ALA A 16 -7.86 -6.83 1.91
N ALA A 17 -8.03 -7.16 0.63
CA ALA A 17 -7.49 -8.37 0.03
C ALA A 17 -5.95 -8.39 0.07
N LEU A 18 -5.30 -7.26 -0.23
CA LEU A 18 -3.84 -7.15 -0.18
C LEU A 18 -3.32 -7.30 1.26
N LEU A 19 -3.95 -6.65 2.23
CA LEU A 19 -3.58 -6.77 3.64
C LEU A 19 -3.71 -8.22 4.12
N ALA A 20 -4.85 -8.87 3.85
CA ALA A 20 -5.08 -10.27 4.20
C ALA A 20 -4.05 -11.20 3.53
N TYR A 21 -3.69 -10.95 2.26
CA TYR A 21 -2.64 -11.69 1.59
C TYR A 21 -1.27 -11.49 2.26
N LYS A 22 -0.89 -10.25 2.60
CA LYS A 22 0.39 -9.95 3.24
C LYS A 22 0.46 -10.41 4.69
N GLU A 23 -0.67 -10.58 5.38
CA GLU A 23 -0.70 -11.19 6.71
C GLU A 23 -0.27 -12.66 6.68
N VAL A 24 -0.58 -13.38 5.60
CA VAL A 24 -0.24 -14.81 5.47
C VAL A 24 1.00 -15.07 4.60
N VAL A 25 1.33 -14.14 3.71
CA VAL A 25 2.53 -14.15 2.85
C VAL A 25 3.37 -12.90 3.11
N TYR A 26 4.02 -12.87 4.26
CA TYR A 26 4.97 -11.83 4.63
C TYR A 26 6.40 -12.30 4.36
N ASP A 27 7.21 -11.42 3.76
CA ASP A 27 8.54 -11.70 3.21
C ASP A 27 9.63 -10.84 3.87
N ILE A 28 9.29 -10.13 4.94
CA ILE A 28 10.20 -9.32 5.73
C ILE A 28 10.27 -9.92 7.13
N HIS A 29 11.44 -10.40 7.52
CA HIS A 29 11.67 -10.92 8.87
C HIS A 29 11.82 -9.81 9.90
N VAL A 30 10.71 -9.11 10.17
CA VAL A 30 10.62 -8.09 11.23
C VAL A 30 10.66 -8.76 12.60
N THR A 31 11.54 -8.28 13.46
CA THR A 31 11.71 -8.72 14.85
C THR A 31 11.19 -7.71 15.86
N LYS A 32 11.05 -6.44 15.45
CA LYS A 32 10.48 -5.37 16.27
C LYS A 32 9.88 -4.27 15.40
N ILE A 33 8.81 -3.65 15.89
CA ILE A 33 8.22 -2.45 15.30
C ILE A 33 8.21 -1.38 16.38
N GLU A 34 8.91 -0.28 16.15
CA GLU A 34 8.96 0.86 17.08
C GLU A 34 8.51 2.14 16.40
N HIS A 35 7.86 3.01 17.15
CA HIS A 35 7.54 4.35 16.69
C HIS A 35 8.39 5.33 17.49
N ASP A 36 9.25 6.05 16.78
CA ASP A 36 10.07 7.11 17.34
C ASP A 36 9.20 8.36 17.46
N GLU A 37 8.82 8.73 18.70
CA GLU A 37 7.90 9.82 18.96
C GLU A 37 8.47 11.20 18.59
N ASP A 38 9.79 11.37 18.69
CA ASP A 38 10.48 12.63 18.41
C ASP A 38 10.50 12.94 16.90
N SER A 39 10.77 11.92 16.08
CA SER A 39 10.85 12.05 14.62
C SER A 39 9.57 11.64 13.88
N GLY A 40 8.62 11.02 14.58
CA GLY A 40 7.43 10.41 13.99
C GLY A 40 7.70 9.19 13.10
N THR A 41 8.91 8.64 13.11
CA THR A 41 9.34 7.57 12.20
C THR A 41 8.94 6.18 12.71
N LEU A 42 8.41 5.33 11.84
CA LEU A 42 8.21 3.91 12.14
C LEU A 42 9.50 3.13 11.81
N VAL A 43 10.11 2.51 12.81
CA VAL A 43 11.33 1.72 12.68
C VAL A 43 10.99 0.23 12.68
N LEU A 44 11.30 -0.45 11.58
CA LEU A 44 11.15 -1.89 11.42
C LEU A 44 12.52 -2.55 11.64
N MET A 45 12.72 -3.15 12.82
CA MET A 45 13.91 -3.97 13.05
C MET A 45 13.74 -5.29 12.32
N HIS A 46 14.73 -5.71 11.55
CA HIS A 46 14.62 -6.90 10.72
C HIS A 46 15.92 -7.69 10.63
N THR A 47 15.82 -8.92 10.13
CA THR A 47 16.98 -9.75 9.78
C THR A 47 17.18 -9.70 8.26
N PRO A 48 18.17 -8.95 7.74
CA PRO A 48 18.41 -8.85 6.31
C PRO A 48 18.73 -10.20 5.66
N ASN A 49 18.51 -10.31 4.35
CA ASN A 49 18.89 -11.45 3.50
C ASN A 49 18.21 -12.79 3.85
N ARG A 50 17.14 -12.77 4.66
CA ARG A 50 16.34 -13.97 4.92
C ARG A 50 15.19 -14.06 3.93
N ILE A 51 15.30 -15.00 2.99
CA ILE A 51 14.33 -15.22 1.91
C ILE A 51 13.38 -16.35 2.32
N GLU A 52 12.41 -16.02 3.16
CA GLU A 52 11.38 -16.95 3.62
C GLU A 52 10.04 -16.22 3.70
N ARG A 53 8.95 -16.94 3.36
CA ARG A 53 7.59 -16.43 3.53
C ARG A 53 7.02 -16.97 4.83
N HIS A 54 6.44 -16.10 5.63
CA HIS A 54 5.87 -16.44 6.91
C HIS A 54 4.63 -15.59 7.22
N LEU A 55 3.96 -15.91 8.33
CA LEU A 55 2.88 -15.07 8.84
C LEU A 55 3.45 -13.74 9.34
N PHE A 56 2.71 -12.65 9.14
CA PHE A 56 3.05 -11.38 9.76
C PHE A 56 3.07 -11.52 11.29
N PRO A 57 4.14 -11.08 11.98
CA PRO A 57 4.26 -11.19 13.42
C PRO A 57 3.35 -10.15 14.13
N SER A 58 2.04 -10.42 14.15
CA SER A 58 1.00 -9.50 14.64
C SER A 58 1.16 -9.04 16.09
N HIS A 59 1.93 -9.77 16.90
CA HIS A 59 2.23 -9.39 18.28
C HIS A 59 3.19 -8.20 18.39
N LEU A 60 3.93 -7.84 17.31
CA LEU A 60 4.91 -6.75 17.33
C LEU A 60 4.27 -5.35 17.34
N THR A 61 3.00 -5.21 16.98
CA THR A 61 2.27 -3.95 17.11
C THR A 61 0.78 -4.19 17.27
N ARG A 62 0.14 -3.38 18.11
CA ARG A 62 -1.33 -3.32 18.25
C ARG A 62 -1.94 -2.10 17.55
N ILE A 63 -1.11 -1.24 16.96
CA ILE A 63 -1.54 -0.03 16.27
C ILE A 63 -1.81 -0.39 14.81
N GLU A 64 -3.07 -0.35 14.40
CA GLU A 64 -3.50 -0.81 13.08
C GLU A 64 -2.77 -0.08 11.94
N ASN A 65 -2.57 1.23 12.06
CA ASN A 65 -1.83 2.00 11.06
C ASN A 65 -0.38 1.53 10.91
N HIS A 66 0.29 1.15 12.01
CA HIS A 66 1.66 0.66 11.97
C HIS A 66 1.71 -0.73 11.35
N LYS A 67 0.71 -1.56 11.64
CA LYS A 67 0.55 -2.88 11.03
C LYS A 67 0.33 -2.77 9.52
N GLU A 68 -0.63 -1.97 9.07
CA GLU A 68 -0.88 -1.75 7.63
C GLU A 68 0.36 -1.21 6.92
N ALA A 69 1.05 -0.24 7.53
CA ALA A 69 2.28 0.33 7.00
C ALA A 69 3.38 -0.73 6.87
N ALA A 70 3.60 -1.55 7.91
CA ALA A 70 4.60 -2.62 7.89
C ALA A 70 4.25 -3.75 6.91
N LEU A 71 2.97 -4.06 6.72
CA LEU A 71 2.52 -5.06 5.74
C LEU A 71 2.76 -4.61 4.30
N LEU A 72 2.55 -3.32 4.01
CA LEU A 72 2.51 -2.79 2.64
C LEU A 72 3.74 -1.98 2.23
N VAL A 73 4.72 -1.79 3.12
CA VAL A 73 6.00 -1.15 2.79
C VAL A 73 6.69 -1.89 1.63
N ASN A 74 7.07 -1.13 0.61
CA ASN A 74 7.67 -1.63 -0.63
C ASN A 74 6.80 -2.59 -1.45
N GLN A 75 5.48 -2.63 -1.22
CA GLN A 75 4.55 -3.52 -1.93
C GLN A 75 3.79 -2.82 -3.08
N CYS A 76 4.02 -1.54 -3.36
CA CYS A 76 3.24 -0.77 -4.34
C CYS A 76 3.28 -1.37 -5.75
N THR A 77 4.43 -1.84 -6.23
CA THR A 77 4.52 -2.51 -7.55
C THR A 77 3.90 -3.91 -7.52
N MET A 78 4.11 -4.67 -6.43
CA MET A 78 3.53 -6.00 -6.28
C MET A 78 2.00 -5.95 -6.26
N SER A 79 1.41 -4.93 -5.63
CA SER A 79 -0.04 -4.77 -5.57
C SER A 79 -0.66 -4.68 -6.97
N ILE A 80 0.00 -3.99 -7.90
CA ILE A 80 -0.42 -3.90 -9.31
C ILE A 80 -0.33 -5.25 -10.00
N SER A 81 0.79 -5.96 -9.84
CA SER A 81 0.98 -7.27 -10.47
C SER A 81 -0.01 -8.31 -9.95
N LEU A 82 -0.26 -8.32 -8.63
CA LEU A 82 -1.10 -9.30 -7.97
C LEU A 82 -2.59 -9.03 -8.20
N LEU A 83 -3.02 -7.77 -8.06
CA LEU A 83 -4.43 -7.41 -8.06
C LEU A 83 -4.90 -6.73 -9.34
N GLY A 84 -4.01 -6.33 -10.26
CA GLY A 84 -4.37 -5.64 -11.50
C GLY A 84 -5.45 -6.34 -12.34
N PRO A 85 -5.39 -7.66 -12.58
CA PRO A 85 -6.45 -8.38 -13.27
C PRO A 85 -7.80 -8.33 -12.53
N MET A 86 -7.78 -8.48 -11.19
CA MET A 86 -8.99 -8.38 -10.36
C MET A 86 -9.57 -6.97 -10.40
N THR A 87 -8.74 -5.93 -10.30
CA THR A 87 -9.15 -4.53 -10.42
C THR A 87 -9.85 -4.28 -11.75
N ARG A 88 -9.29 -4.78 -12.87
CA ARG A 88 -9.94 -4.69 -14.19
C ARG A 88 -11.31 -5.35 -14.20
N GLY A 89 -11.41 -6.58 -13.69
CA GLY A 89 -12.67 -7.33 -13.65
C GLY A 89 -13.76 -6.66 -12.81
N LEU A 90 -13.40 -6.13 -11.63
CA LEU A 90 -14.35 -5.48 -10.72
C LEU A 90 -14.87 -4.13 -11.22
N LEU A 91 -14.11 -3.46 -12.11
CA LEU A 91 -14.44 -2.13 -12.62
C LEU A 91 -14.96 -2.11 -14.06
N VAL A 92 -15.24 -3.28 -14.65
CA VAL A 92 -15.87 -3.37 -15.98
C VAL A 92 -17.18 -2.56 -16.02
N GLY A 93 -17.33 -1.69 -17.02
CA GLY A 93 -18.50 -0.82 -17.19
C GLY A 93 -18.60 0.34 -16.17
N ILE A 94 -17.63 0.46 -15.26
CA ILE A 94 -17.50 1.56 -14.31
C ILE A 94 -16.44 2.56 -14.81
N VAL A 95 -15.29 2.04 -15.26
CA VAL A 95 -14.17 2.83 -15.78
C VAL A 95 -14.01 2.58 -17.28
N SER A 96 -13.75 3.64 -18.05
CA SER A 96 -13.40 3.55 -19.48
C SER A 96 -11.92 3.27 -19.69
N ARG A 97 -11.08 3.74 -18.75
CA ARG A 97 -9.63 3.65 -18.85
C ARG A 97 -9.02 3.44 -17.48
N MET A 98 -7.96 2.65 -17.44
CA MET A 98 -7.17 2.44 -16.24
C MET A 98 -5.69 2.33 -16.61
N ASP A 99 -4.85 3.17 -16.00
CA ASP A 99 -3.41 3.21 -16.22
C ASP A 99 -2.66 3.07 -14.91
N VAL A 100 -1.41 2.63 -15.00
CA VAL A 100 -0.48 2.63 -13.87
C VAL A 100 0.27 3.95 -13.90
N ALA A 101 0.24 4.67 -12.79
CA ALA A 101 0.98 5.92 -12.61
C ALA A 101 2.10 5.72 -11.59
N ILE A 102 3.23 6.39 -11.81
CA ILE A 102 4.33 6.48 -10.87
C ILE A 102 4.36 7.92 -10.37
N VAL A 103 4.22 8.09 -9.05
CA VAL A 103 4.23 9.41 -8.40
C VAL A 103 5.41 9.53 -7.46
N GLU A 104 5.85 10.75 -7.23
CA GLU A 104 6.86 11.06 -6.23
C GLU A 104 6.17 11.40 -4.90
N ILE A 105 6.50 10.68 -3.83
CA ILE A 105 6.02 10.94 -2.48
C ILE A 105 6.95 11.92 -1.80
N ARG A 106 6.41 13.09 -1.45
CA ARG A 106 7.12 14.13 -0.71
C ARG A 106 6.53 14.28 0.68
N ASN A 107 7.38 14.39 1.69
CA ASN A 107 7.01 14.62 3.09
C ASN A 107 5.91 13.66 3.59
N PRO A 108 6.16 12.34 3.58
CA PRO A 108 5.15 11.37 4.00
C PRO A 108 4.74 11.59 5.47
N PRO A 109 3.44 11.53 5.81
CA PRO A 109 2.96 11.61 7.19
C PRO A 109 3.57 10.57 8.14
N LEU A 110 3.97 9.42 7.62
CA LEU A 110 4.63 8.35 8.36
C LEU A 110 5.89 7.89 7.60
N PRO A 111 7.07 8.45 7.93
CA PRO A 111 8.33 7.93 7.44
C PRO A 111 8.58 6.52 7.98
N ILE A 112 9.11 5.61 7.16
CA ILE A 112 9.50 4.25 7.59
C ILE A 112 11.00 4.06 7.38
N ARG A 113 11.67 3.44 8.37
CA ARG A 113 13.08 3.04 8.28
C ARG A 113 13.25 1.59 8.69
N PHE A 114 14.24 0.92 8.10
CA PHE A 114 14.63 -0.43 8.46
C PHE A 114 15.95 -0.41 9.24
N HIS A 115 16.04 -1.26 10.26
CA HIS A 115 17.26 -1.42 11.06
C HIS A 115 17.66 -2.90 11.23
N PRO A 116 18.91 -3.30 10.93
CA PRO A 116 19.96 -2.49 10.35
C PRO A 116 19.64 -2.06 8.90
N PRO A 117 20.28 -1.00 8.40
CA PRO A 117 20.19 -0.65 6.98
C PRO A 117 20.79 -1.79 6.15
N GLY A 118 19.98 -2.49 5.36
CA GLY A 118 20.46 -3.60 4.53
C GLY A 118 19.34 -4.30 3.78
N GLY A 119 19.57 -4.62 2.50
CA GLY A 119 18.70 -5.47 1.67
C GLY A 119 17.35 -4.88 1.25
N ILE A 120 16.86 -3.83 1.92
CA ILE A 120 15.58 -3.19 1.66
C ILE A 120 15.82 -1.70 1.40
N MET A 121 15.54 -1.24 0.18
CA MET A 121 15.59 0.19 -0.16
C MET A 121 14.44 0.92 0.54
N THR A 122 14.76 1.96 1.31
CA THR A 122 13.79 2.77 2.07
C THR A 122 13.69 4.21 1.57
N ASP A 123 14.60 4.60 0.69
CA ASP A 123 14.69 5.91 0.03
C ASP A 123 13.83 5.98 -1.23
N ARG A 124 12.85 5.09 -1.37
CA ARG A 124 11.93 5.11 -2.51
C ARG A 124 11.03 6.33 -2.40
N VAL A 125 11.42 7.37 -3.12
CA VAL A 125 10.58 8.53 -3.37
C VAL A 125 9.47 8.18 -4.38
N PHE A 126 9.64 7.12 -5.18
CA PHE A 126 8.66 6.73 -6.20
C PHE A 126 7.66 5.69 -5.69
N HIS A 127 6.39 5.94 -5.98
CA HIS A 127 5.25 5.11 -5.59
C HIS A 127 4.38 4.78 -6.79
N THR A 128 3.93 3.52 -6.86
CA THR A 128 3.09 3.04 -7.97
C THR A 128 1.63 3.04 -7.55
N ILE A 129 0.77 3.69 -8.33
CA ILE A 129 -0.68 3.80 -8.09
C ILE A 129 -1.45 3.54 -9.40
N VAL A 130 -2.78 3.49 -9.30
CA VAL A 130 -3.66 3.34 -10.47
C VAL A 130 -4.41 4.63 -10.72
N GLU A 131 -4.37 5.14 -11.95
CA GLU A 131 -5.28 6.18 -12.44
C GLU A 131 -6.48 5.51 -13.13
N ALA A 132 -7.68 5.93 -12.79
CA ALA A 132 -8.92 5.41 -13.35
C ALA A 132 -9.81 6.54 -13.86
N THR A 133 -10.28 6.40 -15.10
CA THR A 133 -11.22 7.34 -15.74
C THR A 133 -12.62 6.74 -15.74
N LEU A 134 -13.60 7.45 -15.20
CA LEU A 134 -15.00 7.01 -15.19
C LEU A 134 -15.62 7.07 -16.58
N ASP A 135 -16.30 5.98 -16.97
CA ASP A 135 -16.78 5.75 -18.33
C ASP A 135 -17.76 6.81 -18.86
N SER A 136 -18.61 7.34 -17.99
CA SER A 136 -19.67 8.29 -18.39
C SER A 136 -19.33 9.76 -18.25
N SER A 137 -18.38 10.11 -17.38
CA SER A 137 -18.11 11.50 -17.01
C SER A 137 -16.70 11.97 -17.34
N GLY A 138 -15.80 11.05 -17.69
CA GLY A 138 -14.39 11.37 -17.91
C GLY A 138 -13.66 11.79 -16.64
N GLU A 139 -14.30 11.74 -15.47
CA GLU A 139 -13.68 12.05 -14.19
C GLU A 139 -12.53 11.08 -13.91
N ARG A 140 -11.42 11.63 -13.45
CA ARG A 140 -10.20 10.87 -13.17
C ARG A 140 -9.98 10.77 -11.67
N TRP A 141 -9.53 9.60 -11.25
CA TRP A 141 -9.34 9.26 -9.84
C TRP A 141 -8.08 8.44 -9.68
N LEU A 142 -7.31 8.73 -8.64
CA LEU A 142 -6.22 7.87 -8.18
C LEU A 142 -6.74 6.84 -7.20
N ILE A 143 -6.40 5.58 -7.43
CA ILE A 143 -6.60 4.48 -6.50
C ILE A 143 -5.23 4.13 -5.90
N ASP A 144 -5.10 4.34 -4.59
CA ASP A 144 -3.88 4.00 -3.85
C ASP A 144 -4.20 3.08 -2.68
N ILE A 145 -4.11 1.77 -2.93
CA ILE A 145 -4.34 0.75 -1.90
C ILE A 145 -3.11 0.51 -1.01
N THR A 146 -1.98 1.14 -1.30
CA THR A 146 -0.70 0.98 -0.60
C THR A 146 -0.18 2.26 0.04
N GLY A 147 -0.95 3.36 -0.02
CA GLY A 147 -0.56 4.68 0.50
C GLY A 147 -0.36 4.71 2.02
N CYS A 148 -0.93 3.74 2.75
CA CYS A 148 -0.72 3.62 4.18
C CYS A 148 0.74 3.31 4.56
N GLN A 149 1.58 2.82 3.64
CA GLN A 149 3.03 2.71 3.86
C GLN A 149 3.72 4.07 4.07
N TYR A 150 3.03 5.16 3.74
CA TYR A 150 3.47 6.54 3.98
C TYR A 150 2.57 7.27 4.98
N GLY A 151 1.60 6.57 5.60
CA GLY A 151 0.63 7.16 6.52
C GLY A 151 -0.61 7.78 5.88
N PHE A 152 -0.77 7.69 4.55
CA PHE A 152 -1.99 8.15 3.89
C PHE A 152 -3.16 7.20 4.18
N ARG A 153 -4.31 7.77 4.56
CA ARG A 153 -5.54 7.01 4.89
C ARG A 153 -6.50 6.90 3.72
N ASP A 154 -6.51 7.92 2.86
CA ASP A 154 -7.36 7.94 1.69
C ASP A 154 -6.81 6.99 0.62
N ILE A 155 -7.69 6.12 0.13
CA ILE A 155 -7.35 5.14 -0.92
C ILE A 155 -7.88 5.55 -2.29
N LEU A 156 -8.67 6.61 -2.34
CA LEU A 156 -9.31 7.12 -3.55
C LEU A 156 -9.26 8.65 -3.52
N LEU A 157 -8.58 9.25 -4.49
CA LEU A 157 -8.33 10.68 -4.55
C LEU A 157 -8.78 11.22 -5.93
N PRO A 158 -9.43 12.39 -6.00
CA PRO A 158 -9.77 13.00 -7.29
C PRO A 158 -8.51 13.58 -7.97
N LEU A 159 -8.51 13.57 -9.31
CA LEU A 159 -7.53 14.26 -10.16
C LEU A 159 -8.11 15.49 -10.86
#